data_AF-A0AA88WMV2-F1
#
_entry.id   AF-A0AA88WMV2-F1
#
_cell.length_a   1.000
_cell.length_b   1.000
_cell.length_c   1.000
_cell.angle_alpha   90.00
_cell.angle_beta   90.00
_cell.angle_gamma   90.00
#
_symmetry.space_group_name_H-M   'P 1'
#
loop_
_entity.id
_entity.type
_entity.pdbx_description
1 polymer ?
#
loop_
_entity_poly.entity_id
_entity_poly.type
_entity_poly.pdbx_seq_one_letter_code
_entity_poly.pdbx_strand_id
1 'polypeptide(L)'
;MATSETNPKSGPVNTNMQHSGRTVYAMPYVAPAHGSVGLGERSKKFNGKDFRRWQQKMLFYWTTLNFARFLQEDAPDLSENPDRQTVAAVDAWKHSDFLCKNYILNGLDNALYNANSPMVNAKALKYKTEDAGSKKFVVGKFLDFKMMDSKTVISQVQEFQLILHDIHAEGMVLGESFQVAALIEKLPPTWKDFKNYLKHKRKKMKLEDLIVRLRIEEDNH
;
A
#
# COMPACT_ATOMS: atom_id res chain seq x y z
N MET A 1 -53.56 59.96 45.04
CA MET A 1 -52.16 59.75 44.58
C MET A 1 -51.41 59.11 45.74
N ALA A 2 -51.16 57.80 45.65
CA ALA A 2 -50.68 56.97 46.76
C ALA A 2 -49.19 56.60 46.56
N THR A 3 -48.40 57.03 47.55
CA THR A 3 -47.30 56.36 48.28
C THR A 3 -46.66 55.05 47.77
N SER A 4 -45.34 55.14 47.54
CA SER A 4 -44.18 54.34 48.02
C SER A 4 -44.05 52.81 47.89
N GLU A 5 -42.81 52.45 47.47
CA GLU A 5 -41.92 51.34 47.90
C GLU A 5 -42.17 49.88 47.47
N THR A 6 -41.21 49.29 46.73
CA THR A 6 -40.19 48.31 47.23
C THR A 6 -39.46 47.60 46.07
N ASN A 7 -38.14 47.48 46.20
CA ASN A 7 -37.21 46.70 45.35
C ASN A 7 -37.06 45.26 45.93
N PRO A 8 -36.12 44.40 45.51
CA PRO A 8 -35.80 43.72 44.24
C PRO A 8 -36.07 42.20 44.32
N LYS A 9 -35.94 41.45 43.21
CA LYS A 9 -35.28 40.11 43.20
C LYS A 9 -35.03 39.64 41.78
N SER A 10 -33.77 39.75 41.38
CA SER A 10 -33.18 39.04 40.24
C SER A 10 -33.19 37.53 40.51
N GLY A 11 -34.06 36.79 39.81
CA GLY A 11 -33.87 35.36 39.57
C GLY A 11 -33.06 35.19 38.28
N PRO A 12 -32.19 34.16 38.16
CA PRO A 12 -31.45 33.95 36.93
C PRO A 12 -32.39 33.35 35.88
N VAL A 13 -32.60 34.05 34.77
CA VAL A 13 -33.15 33.42 33.56
C VAL A 13 -32.02 32.67 32.88
N ASN A 14 -32.17 31.35 32.88
CA ASN A 14 -31.27 30.40 32.28
C ASN A 14 -31.57 30.32 30.78
N THR A 15 -30.70 30.90 29.94
CA THR A 15 -30.68 30.61 28.49
C THR A 15 -29.40 29.86 28.16
N ASN A 16 -29.54 28.55 28.06
CA ASN A 16 -28.58 27.65 27.43
C ASN A 16 -28.32 28.10 25.98
N MET A 17 -27.14 28.67 25.71
CA MET A 17 -26.47 28.49 24.43
C MET A 17 -25.31 27.53 24.65
N GLN A 18 -25.51 26.28 24.24
CA GLN A 18 -24.45 25.30 24.08
C GLN A 18 -23.50 25.81 22.98
N HIS A 19 -22.36 26.37 23.38
CA HIS A 19 -21.18 26.40 22.53
C HIS A 19 -20.34 25.17 22.85
N SER A 20 -20.43 24.18 21.97
CA SER A 20 -19.51 23.06 21.85
C SER A 20 -18.10 23.61 21.60
N GLY A 21 -17.36 23.90 22.67
CA GLY A 21 -15.95 24.23 22.63
C GLY A 21 -15.16 22.99 22.19
N ARG A 22 -14.80 22.91 20.91
CA ARG A 22 -13.76 21.99 20.45
C ARG A 22 -12.43 22.60 20.86
N THR A 23 -11.83 22.08 21.93
CA THR A 23 -10.46 22.42 22.31
C THR A 23 -9.53 22.02 21.18
N VAL A 24 -9.08 22.98 20.37
CA VAL A 24 -8.03 22.76 19.39
C VAL A 24 -6.72 22.74 20.16
N TYR A 25 -6.14 21.55 20.33
CA TYR A 25 -4.78 21.42 20.82
C TYR A 25 -3.84 22.02 19.76
N ALA A 26 -3.47 23.29 19.93
CA ALA A 26 -2.37 23.89 19.18
C ALA A 26 -1.07 23.22 19.62
N MET A 27 -0.59 22.25 18.84
CA MET A 27 0.68 21.58 19.12
C MET A 27 1.85 22.50 18.72
N PRO A 28 2.91 22.58 19.55
CA PRO A 28 4.05 23.43 19.26
C PRO A 28 4.77 22.93 18.01
N TYR A 29 5.02 23.85 17.08
CA TYR A 29 5.85 23.62 15.91
C TYR A 29 7.27 23.29 16.38
N VAL A 30 7.66 22.02 16.26
CA VAL A 30 9.06 21.60 16.45
C VAL A 30 9.78 21.85 15.14
N ALA A 31 10.68 22.82 15.13
CA ALA A 31 11.56 23.07 13.99
C ALA A 31 12.37 21.80 13.66
N PRO A 32 12.58 21.47 12.37
CA PRO A 32 13.46 20.36 12.03
C PRO A 32 14.85 20.68 12.57
N ALA A 33 15.39 19.81 13.42
CA ALA A 33 16.78 19.92 13.81
C ALA A 33 17.63 19.83 12.54
N HIS A 34 18.34 20.91 12.21
CA HIS A 34 19.43 20.89 11.23
C HIS A 34 20.63 20.12 11.81
N GLY A 35 20.42 18.84 12.10
CA GLY A 35 21.49 17.89 12.31
C GLY A 35 21.99 17.48 10.95
N SER A 36 23.24 17.79 10.64
CA SER A 36 23.98 17.17 9.55
C SER A 36 24.13 15.69 9.88
N VAL A 37 23.09 14.89 9.59
CA VAL A 37 23.21 13.45 9.54
C VAL A 37 24.06 13.18 8.32
N GLY A 38 25.31 12.75 8.55
CA GLY A 38 26.22 12.34 7.48
C GLY A 38 25.45 11.47 6.50
N LEU A 39 25.36 11.95 5.26
CA LEU A 39 24.71 11.30 4.13
C LEU A 39 25.53 10.06 3.73
N GLY A 40 25.60 9.08 4.63
CA GLY A 40 26.28 7.81 4.44
C GLY A 40 25.54 7.03 3.38
N GLU A 41 26.16 6.98 2.20
CA GLU A 41 25.71 6.33 0.97
C GLU A 41 24.37 6.81 0.41
N ARG A 42 24.42 7.61 -0.66
CA ARG A 42 23.32 7.63 -1.64
C ARG A 42 23.06 6.17 -2.05
N SER A 43 21.95 5.61 -1.59
CA SER A 43 21.51 4.29 -1.99
C SER A 43 21.45 4.23 -3.52
N LYS A 44 21.86 3.10 -4.11
CA LYS A 44 21.71 2.89 -5.56
C LYS A 44 20.26 3.21 -5.95
N LYS A 45 20.10 4.02 -7.00
CA LYS A 45 18.77 4.35 -7.54
C LYS A 45 18.00 3.07 -7.86
N PHE A 46 16.72 3.04 -7.52
CA PHE A 46 15.85 1.92 -7.81
C PHE A 46 15.62 1.82 -9.31
N ASN A 47 15.93 0.65 -9.86
CA ASN A 47 15.82 0.33 -11.27
C ASN A 47 14.73 -0.73 -11.56
N GLY A 48 13.82 -0.94 -10.61
CA GLY A 48 12.75 -1.93 -10.74
C GLY A 48 13.06 -3.32 -10.18
N LYS A 49 14.25 -3.57 -9.62
CA LYS A 49 14.64 -4.85 -8.99
C LYS A 49 14.65 -4.77 -7.46
N ASP A 50 14.36 -5.89 -6.79
CA ASP A 50 14.34 -6.02 -5.33
C ASP A 50 13.42 -5.00 -4.62
N PHE A 51 12.22 -4.78 -5.18
CA PHE A 51 11.29 -3.74 -4.71
C PHE A 51 11.06 -3.76 -3.20
N ARG A 52 10.81 -4.92 -2.58
CA ARG A 52 10.62 -5.02 -1.12
C ARG A 52 11.82 -4.50 -0.32
N ARG A 53 13.03 -4.82 -0.77
CA ARG A 53 14.27 -4.39 -0.10
C ARG A 53 14.50 -2.90 -0.26
N TRP A 54 14.22 -2.36 -1.45
CA TRP A 54 14.27 -0.92 -1.69
C TRP A 54 13.20 -0.18 -0.89
N GLN A 55 11.95 -0.67 -0.90
CA GLN A 55 10.82 -0.10 -0.16
C GLN A 55 11.10 -0.04 1.34
N GLN A 56 11.63 -1.10 1.95
CA GLN A 56 12.02 -1.11 3.37
C GLN A 56 13.13 -0.08 3.67
N LYS A 57 14.15 -0.01 2.82
CA LYS A 57 15.24 0.98 2.97
C LYS A 57 14.73 2.42 2.84
N MET A 58 13.81 2.66 1.92
CA MET A 58 13.19 3.97 1.74
C MET A 58 12.25 4.35 2.89
N LEU A 59 11.44 3.41 3.38
CA LEU A 59 10.59 3.63 4.54
C LEU A 59 11.41 4.02 5.78
N PHE A 60 12.53 3.33 6.03
CA PHE A 60 13.46 3.69 7.10
C PHE A 60 14.01 5.11 6.91
N TYR A 61 14.48 5.44 5.70
CA TYR A 61 15.03 6.76 5.39
C TYR A 61 14.02 7.89 5.58
N TRP A 62 12.77 7.72 5.13
CA TRP A 62 11.72 8.73 5.30
C TRP A 62 11.27 8.90 6.75
N THR A 63 11.32 7.83 7.54
CA THR A 63 11.04 7.89 8.98
C THR A 63 12.09 8.76 9.67
N THR A 64 13.38 8.58 9.35
CA THR A 64 14.47 9.41 9.89
C THR A 64 14.35 10.88 9.48
N LEU A 65 13.83 11.17 8.28
CA LEU A 65 13.60 12.53 7.80
C LEU A 65 12.27 13.15 8.30
N ASN A 66 11.51 12.45 9.15
CA ASN A 66 10.20 12.86 9.63
C ASN A 66 9.18 13.14 8.50
N PHE A 67 9.33 12.47 7.36
CA PHE A 67 8.42 12.60 6.22
C PHE A 67 7.29 11.56 6.21
N ALA A 68 7.31 10.60 7.16
CA ALA A 68 6.36 9.49 7.20
C ALA A 68 4.88 9.92 7.20
N ARG A 69 4.56 11.08 7.81
CA ARG A 69 3.19 11.61 7.85
C ARG A 69 2.64 12.02 6.48
N PHE A 70 3.47 12.59 5.60
CA PHE A 70 3.05 13.05 4.26
C PHE A 70 2.78 11.90 3.29
N LEU A 71 3.13 10.67 3.69
CA LEU A 71 2.84 9.44 2.95
C LEU A 71 1.49 8.81 3.33
N GLN A 72 0.78 9.39 4.29
CA GLN A 72 -0.44 8.83 4.89
C GLN A 72 -1.54 9.87 5.02
N GLU A 73 -1.20 11.08 5.48
CA GLU A 73 -2.14 12.18 5.68
C GLU A 73 -2.47 12.89 4.36
N ASP A 74 -3.70 13.40 4.27
CA ASP A 74 -4.09 14.31 3.20
C ASP A 74 -3.69 15.76 3.53
N ALA A 75 -3.64 16.61 2.50
CA ALA A 75 -3.40 18.02 2.69
C ALA A 75 -4.46 18.60 3.64
N PRO A 76 -4.09 19.48 4.59
CA PRO A 76 -5.07 20.13 5.44
C PRO A 76 -6.02 20.99 4.59
N ASP A 77 -7.33 20.89 4.86
CA ASP A 77 -8.33 21.74 4.21
C ASP A 77 -8.23 23.18 4.72
N LEU A 78 -8.29 24.13 3.79
CA LEU A 78 -8.43 25.54 4.12
C LEU A 78 -9.90 25.83 4.41
N SER A 79 -10.20 26.43 5.57
CA SER A 79 -11.53 26.98 5.85
C SER A 79 -11.81 28.19 4.95
N GLU A 80 -13.09 28.59 4.81
CA GLU A 80 -13.48 29.73 3.96
C GLU A 80 -12.83 31.07 4.36
N ASN A 81 -12.47 31.23 5.64
CA ASN A 81 -11.75 32.39 6.16
C ASN A 81 -10.59 31.92 7.06
N PRO A 82 -9.46 31.50 6.47
CA PRO A 82 -8.34 31.00 7.23
C PRO A 82 -7.58 32.17 7.87
N ASP A 83 -7.21 32.01 9.14
CA ASP A 83 -6.27 32.94 9.76
C ASP A 83 -4.86 32.79 9.15
N ARG A 84 -3.99 33.78 9.41
CA ARG A 84 -2.60 33.76 8.89
C ARG A 84 -1.82 32.53 9.32
N GLN A 85 -2.13 31.98 10.50
CA GLN A 85 -1.44 30.82 11.06
C GLN A 85 -1.83 29.54 10.30
N THR A 86 -3.10 29.42 9.93
CA THR A 86 -3.67 28.33 9.14
C THR A 86 -3.09 28.33 7.73
N VAL A 87 -3.00 29.51 7.09
CA VAL A 87 -2.36 29.65 5.77
C VAL A 87 -0.88 29.24 5.85
N ALA A 88 -0.14 29.74 6.83
CA ALA A 88 1.27 29.40 7.01
C ALA A 88 1.48 27.90 7.28
N ALA A 89 0.60 27.27 8.04
CA ALA A 89 0.65 25.82 8.31
C ALA A 89 0.39 25.00 7.04
N VAL A 90 -0.57 25.40 6.19
CA VAL A 90 -0.84 24.75 4.91
C VAL A 90 0.32 24.92 3.94
N ASP A 91 0.92 26.10 3.86
CA ASP A 91 2.09 26.34 3.01
C ASP A 91 3.31 25.54 3.48
N ALA A 92 3.53 25.45 4.78
CA ALA A 92 4.57 24.59 5.36
C ALA A 92 4.33 23.10 5.06
N TRP A 93 3.07 22.66 5.10
CA TRP A 93 2.68 21.31 4.71
C TRP A 93 2.98 21.05 3.23
N LYS A 94 2.55 21.94 2.33
CA LYS A 94 2.79 21.84 0.88
C LYS A 94 4.28 21.82 0.54
N HIS A 95 5.07 22.66 1.21
CA HIS A 95 6.51 22.66 1.04
C HIS A 95 7.14 21.33 1.49
N SER A 96 6.69 20.79 2.62
CA SER A 96 7.18 19.52 3.13
C SER A 96 6.76 18.32 2.25
N ASP A 97 5.53 18.31 1.74
CA ASP A 97 5.07 17.31 0.76
C ASP A 97 5.87 17.40 -0.54
N PHE A 98 6.14 18.60 -1.04
CA PHE A 98 7.00 18.82 -2.19
C PHE A 98 8.40 18.24 -1.98
N LEU A 99 9.03 18.52 -0.83
CA LEU A 99 10.34 17.95 -0.50
C LEU A 99 10.27 16.43 -0.43
N CYS A 100 9.29 15.87 0.28
CA CYS A 100 9.09 14.43 0.41
C CYS A 100 8.98 13.77 -0.99
N LYS A 101 8.10 14.30 -1.86
CA LYS A 101 7.96 13.87 -3.25
C LYS A 101 9.30 13.87 -4.00
N ASN A 102 10.08 14.94 -3.90
CA ASN A 102 11.36 15.04 -4.60
C ASN A 102 12.41 14.04 -4.07
N TYR A 103 12.40 13.74 -2.77
CA TYR A 103 13.24 12.68 -2.22
C TYR A 103 12.87 11.30 -2.77
N ILE A 104 11.57 10.98 -2.87
CA ILE A 104 11.11 9.72 -3.48
C ILE A 104 11.60 9.64 -4.93
N LEU A 105 11.35 10.70 -5.72
CA LEU A 105 11.74 10.76 -7.13
C LEU A 105 13.25 10.61 -7.32
N ASN A 106 14.06 11.26 -6.49
CA ASN A 106 15.53 11.15 -6.56
C ASN A 106 16.05 9.73 -6.24
N GLY A 107 15.27 8.93 -5.52
CA GLY A 107 15.56 7.52 -5.27
C GLY A 107 15.29 6.60 -6.46
N LEU A 108 14.65 7.10 -7.53
CA LEU A 108 14.31 6.35 -8.74
C LEU A 108 15.36 6.55 -9.84
N ASP A 109 15.48 5.56 -10.73
CA ASP A 109 16.19 5.74 -12.00
C ASP A 109 15.47 6.71 -12.94
N ASN A 110 16.09 7.08 -14.06
CA ASN A 110 15.54 8.11 -14.94
C ASN A 110 14.21 7.70 -15.58
N ALA A 111 14.02 6.41 -15.91
CA ALA A 111 12.79 5.93 -16.53
C ALA A 111 11.62 5.99 -15.53
N LEU A 112 11.86 5.51 -14.31
CA LEU A 112 10.89 5.55 -13.22
C LEU A 112 10.63 6.97 -12.73
N TYR A 113 11.64 7.84 -12.69
CA TYR A 113 11.47 9.26 -12.40
C TYR A 113 10.47 9.89 -13.38
N ASN A 114 10.69 9.72 -14.69
CA ASN A 114 9.86 10.33 -15.72
C ASN A 114 8.41 9.81 -15.67
N ALA A 115 8.20 8.52 -15.41
CA ALA A 115 6.87 7.91 -15.30
C ALA A 115 6.08 8.37 -14.05
N ASN A 116 6.78 8.90 -13.04
CA ASN A 116 6.20 9.25 -11.74
C ASN A 116 6.22 10.76 -11.44
N SER A 117 7.04 11.56 -12.11
CA SER A 117 7.11 13.02 -11.93
C SER A 117 5.74 13.75 -12.01
N PRO A 118 4.75 13.32 -12.84
CA PRO A 118 3.46 14.00 -12.92
C PRO A 118 2.55 13.80 -11.70
N MET A 119 2.88 12.89 -10.78
CA MET A 119 2.05 12.63 -9.60
C MET A 119 1.91 13.87 -8.71
N VAL A 120 0.73 14.08 -8.16
CA VAL A 120 0.36 15.34 -7.48
C VAL A 120 1.07 15.57 -6.15
N ASN A 121 1.32 14.51 -5.37
CA ASN A 121 1.89 14.59 -4.02
C ASN A 121 2.70 13.32 -3.66
N ALA A 122 3.35 13.31 -2.51
CA ALA A 122 4.16 12.18 -2.05
C ALA A 122 3.32 10.92 -1.78
N LYS A 123 2.10 11.09 -1.25
CA LYS A 123 1.15 10.01 -0.98
C LYS A 123 0.74 9.26 -2.26
N ALA A 124 0.39 9.97 -3.33
CA ALA A 124 0.04 9.38 -4.63
C ALA A 124 1.22 8.64 -5.26
N LEU A 125 2.44 9.18 -5.12
CA LEU A 125 3.68 8.51 -5.55
C LEU A 125 3.90 7.18 -4.83
N LYS A 126 3.70 7.17 -3.51
CA LYS A 126 3.84 5.96 -2.70
C LYS A 126 2.85 4.89 -3.17
N TYR A 127 1.56 5.22 -3.26
CA TYR A 127 0.55 4.23 -3.65
C TYR A 127 0.80 3.68 -5.06
N LYS A 128 1.17 4.52 -6.04
CA LYS A 128 1.45 4.05 -7.40
C LYS A 128 2.65 3.12 -7.47
N THR A 129 3.72 3.43 -6.73
CA THR A 129 4.95 2.61 -6.74
C THR A 129 4.79 1.31 -5.95
N GLU A 130 4.02 1.34 -4.85
CA GLU A 130 3.64 0.17 -4.07
C GLU A 130 2.72 -0.77 -4.85
N ASP A 131 1.65 -0.25 -5.46
CA ASP A 131 0.71 -1.02 -6.26
C ASP A 131 1.39 -1.67 -7.47
N ALA A 132 2.13 -0.88 -8.26
CA ALA A 132 2.81 -1.40 -9.44
C ALA A 132 3.98 -2.35 -9.10
N GLY A 133 4.70 -2.06 -8.02
CA GLY A 133 5.85 -2.85 -7.56
C GLY A 133 5.44 -4.22 -7.01
N SER A 134 4.43 -4.25 -6.14
CA SER A 134 3.93 -5.47 -5.52
C SER A 134 3.22 -6.38 -6.53
N LYS A 135 2.33 -5.82 -7.37
CA LYS A 135 1.69 -6.58 -8.46
C LYS A 135 2.70 -7.22 -9.40
N LYS A 136 3.69 -6.44 -9.88
CA LYS A 136 4.73 -6.96 -10.77
C LYS A 136 5.57 -8.06 -10.12
N PHE A 137 5.86 -7.94 -8.82
CA PHE A 137 6.60 -8.95 -8.08
C PHE A 137 5.83 -10.28 -7.99
N VAL A 138 4.56 -10.23 -7.59
CA VAL A 138 3.74 -11.44 -7.46
C VAL A 138 3.49 -12.10 -8.82
N VAL A 139 3.25 -11.31 -9.88
CA VAL A 139 3.18 -11.83 -11.27
C VAL A 139 4.49 -12.49 -11.68
N GLY A 140 5.64 -11.89 -11.37
CA GLY A 140 6.95 -12.50 -11.60
C GLY A 140 7.08 -13.85 -10.90
N LYS A 141 6.76 -13.92 -9.59
CA LYS A 141 6.77 -15.16 -8.80
C LYS A 141 5.91 -16.26 -9.44
N PHE A 142 4.72 -15.91 -9.94
CA PHE A 142 3.83 -16.85 -10.64
C PHE A 142 4.41 -17.36 -11.97
N LEU A 143 4.96 -16.46 -12.78
CA LEU A 143 5.55 -16.82 -14.07
C LEU A 143 6.80 -17.69 -13.89
N ASP A 144 7.65 -17.36 -12.92
CA ASP A 144 8.90 -18.06 -12.65
C ASP A 144 8.73 -19.37 -11.88
N PHE A 145 7.60 -19.56 -11.18
CA PHE A 145 7.30 -20.80 -10.47
C PHE A 145 7.33 -22.00 -11.43
N LYS A 146 8.01 -23.08 -11.05
CA LYS A 146 8.08 -24.35 -11.79
C LYS A 146 8.15 -25.49 -10.79
N MET A 147 7.42 -26.56 -11.01
CA MET A 147 7.55 -27.75 -10.17
C MET A 147 8.82 -28.51 -10.53
N MET A 148 9.42 -29.12 -9.52
CA MET A 148 10.59 -29.99 -9.64
C MET A 148 10.23 -31.41 -9.23
N ASP A 149 10.87 -32.39 -9.87
CA ASP A 149 10.67 -33.83 -9.58
C ASP A 149 11.17 -34.23 -8.18
N SER A 150 12.03 -33.42 -7.55
CA SER A 150 12.62 -33.70 -6.24
C SER A 150 11.69 -33.41 -5.04
N LYS A 151 10.49 -32.88 -5.29
CA LYS A 151 9.48 -32.56 -4.28
C LYS A 151 8.16 -33.21 -4.66
N THR A 152 7.32 -33.49 -3.68
CA THR A 152 5.94 -33.93 -3.94
C THR A 152 5.18 -32.85 -4.72
N VAL A 153 4.36 -33.27 -5.67
CA VAL A 153 3.42 -32.43 -6.41
C VAL A 153 2.46 -31.76 -5.44
N ILE A 154 1.96 -32.46 -4.42
CA ILE A 154 0.99 -31.86 -3.49
C ILE A 154 1.59 -30.72 -2.66
N SER A 155 2.85 -30.83 -2.21
CA SER A 155 3.54 -29.72 -1.54
C SER A 155 3.68 -28.51 -2.48
N GLN A 156 4.05 -28.76 -3.73
CA GLN A 156 4.24 -27.70 -4.72
C GLN A 156 2.90 -27.08 -5.19
N VAL A 157 1.81 -27.84 -5.20
CA VAL A 157 0.45 -27.32 -5.42
C VAL A 157 0.09 -26.32 -4.33
N GLN A 158 0.44 -26.59 -3.07
CA GLN A 158 0.22 -25.64 -1.96
C GLN A 158 1.05 -24.37 -2.15
N GLU A 159 2.33 -24.50 -2.53
CA GLU A 159 3.17 -23.34 -2.87
C GLU A 159 2.54 -22.50 -4.01
N PHE A 160 1.98 -23.15 -5.03
CA PHE A 160 1.28 -22.48 -6.13
C PHE A 160 -0.01 -21.79 -5.68
N GLN A 161 -0.81 -22.43 -4.82
CA GLN A 161 -2.03 -21.83 -4.26
C GLN A 161 -1.72 -20.59 -3.41
N LEU A 162 -0.60 -20.58 -2.68
CA LEU A 162 -0.14 -19.38 -1.96
C LEU A 162 0.16 -18.23 -2.93
N ILE A 163 0.75 -18.52 -4.10
CA ILE A 163 0.97 -17.49 -5.12
C ILE A 163 -0.35 -16.96 -5.69
N LEU A 164 -1.32 -17.83 -5.96
CA LEU A 164 -2.66 -17.43 -6.41
C LEU A 164 -3.36 -16.54 -5.37
N HIS A 165 -3.22 -16.89 -4.08
CA HIS A 165 -3.73 -16.07 -2.99
C HIS A 165 -3.04 -14.70 -2.93
N ASP A 166 -1.71 -14.65 -3.06
CA ASP A 166 -0.95 -13.38 -3.14
C ASP A 166 -1.48 -12.50 -4.31
N ILE A 167 -1.75 -13.10 -5.49
CA ILE A 167 -2.30 -12.38 -6.65
C ILE A 167 -3.67 -11.77 -6.33
N HIS A 168 -4.54 -12.56 -5.69
CA HIS A 168 -5.87 -12.11 -5.30
C HIS A 168 -5.81 -11.00 -4.24
N ALA A 169 -4.90 -11.11 -3.26
CA ALA A 169 -4.70 -10.09 -2.23
C ALA A 169 -4.21 -8.75 -2.81
N GLU A 170 -3.45 -8.78 -3.91
CA GLU A 170 -3.05 -7.59 -4.67
C GLU A 170 -4.16 -7.05 -5.61
N GLY A 171 -5.39 -7.58 -5.51
CA GLY A 171 -6.55 -7.13 -6.29
C GLY A 171 -6.58 -7.62 -7.74
N MET A 172 -5.71 -8.56 -8.11
CA MET A 172 -5.71 -9.18 -9.44
C MET A 172 -6.55 -10.46 -9.39
N VAL A 173 -7.53 -10.60 -10.31
CA VAL A 173 -8.39 -11.78 -10.38
C VAL A 173 -8.00 -12.64 -11.56
N LEU A 174 -7.61 -13.89 -11.30
CA LEU A 174 -7.37 -14.89 -12.34
C LEU A 174 -8.59 -15.79 -12.49
N GLY A 175 -9.07 -15.96 -13.72
CA GLY A 175 -10.18 -16.87 -13.99
C GLY A 175 -9.81 -18.33 -13.64
N GLU A 176 -10.77 -19.08 -13.11
CA GLU A 176 -10.58 -20.48 -12.68
C GLU A 176 -9.98 -21.36 -13.78
N SER A 177 -10.42 -21.19 -15.03
CA SER A 177 -9.86 -21.92 -16.18
C SER A 177 -8.38 -21.62 -16.44
N PHE A 178 -7.95 -20.37 -16.19
CA PHE A 178 -6.55 -19.98 -16.29
C PHE A 178 -5.72 -20.60 -15.16
N GLN A 179 -6.24 -20.60 -13.93
CA GLN A 179 -5.56 -21.23 -12.79
C GLN A 179 -5.34 -22.73 -13.02
N VAL A 180 -6.37 -23.44 -13.51
CA VAL A 180 -6.28 -24.86 -13.87
C VAL A 180 -5.26 -25.09 -14.98
N ALA A 181 -5.34 -24.33 -16.08
CA ALA A 181 -4.40 -24.46 -17.19
C ALA A 181 -2.95 -24.16 -16.76
N ALA A 182 -2.75 -23.13 -15.95
CA ALA A 182 -1.46 -22.78 -15.40
C ALA A 182 -0.89 -23.92 -14.54
N LEU A 183 -1.68 -24.46 -13.60
CA LEU A 183 -1.23 -25.57 -12.76
C LEU A 183 -0.81 -26.80 -13.58
N ILE A 184 -1.59 -27.17 -14.60
CA ILE A 184 -1.25 -28.25 -15.54
C ILE A 184 0.07 -27.95 -16.25
N GLU A 185 0.28 -26.70 -16.68
CA GLU A 185 1.54 -26.32 -17.32
C GLU A 185 2.74 -26.38 -16.37
N LYS A 186 2.55 -26.12 -15.07
CA LYS A 186 3.60 -26.14 -14.05
C LYS A 186 4.01 -27.54 -13.60
N LEU A 187 3.29 -28.60 -13.97
CA LEU A 187 3.58 -29.98 -13.55
C LEU A 187 5.03 -30.41 -13.85
N PRO A 188 5.61 -31.27 -13.00
CA PRO A 188 6.99 -31.72 -13.16
C PRO A 188 7.23 -32.46 -14.49
N PRO A 189 8.47 -32.51 -15.00
CA PRO A 189 8.82 -33.28 -16.18
C PRO A 189 8.40 -34.76 -16.12
N THR A 190 8.51 -35.40 -14.95
CA THR A 190 8.11 -36.81 -14.76
C THR A 190 6.60 -37.04 -14.95
N TRP A 191 5.79 -35.99 -14.85
CA TRP A 191 4.33 -36.04 -15.00
C TRP A 191 3.84 -35.78 -16.44
N LYS A 192 4.73 -35.89 -17.43
CA LYS A 192 4.44 -35.53 -18.83
C LYS A 192 3.22 -36.26 -19.41
N ASP A 193 3.07 -37.55 -19.15
CA ASP A 193 1.98 -38.34 -19.72
C ASP A 193 0.64 -37.97 -19.08
N PHE A 194 0.61 -37.79 -17.75
CA PHE A 194 -0.55 -37.29 -17.04
C PHE A 194 -0.94 -35.86 -17.49
N LYS A 195 0.05 -34.99 -17.67
CA LYS A 195 -0.14 -33.64 -18.22
C LYS A 195 -0.79 -33.69 -19.61
N ASN A 196 -0.36 -34.60 -20.49
CA ASN A 196 -0.96 -34.77 -21.81
C ASN A 196 -2.41 -35.27 -21.71
N TYR A 197 -2.68 -36.25 -20.83
CA TYR A 197 -4.04 -36.71 -20.54
C TYR A 197 -4.96 -35.54 -20.14
N LEU A 198 -4.50 -34.67 -19.24
CA LEU A 198 -5.28 -33.51 -18.79
C LEU A 198 -5.54 -32.51 -19.92
N LYS A 199 -4.57 -32.27 -20.82
CA LYS A 199 -4.74 -31.36 -21.98
C LYS A 199 -5.79 -31.83 -22.98
N HIS A 200 -5.92 -33.14 -23.18
CA HIS A 200 -6.90 -33.70 -24.10
C HIS A 200 -8.29 -33.85 -23.50
N LYS A 201 -8.43 -33.63 -22.19
CA LYS A 201 -9.70 -33.77 -21.49
C LYS A 201 -10.62 -32.59 -21.77
N ARG A 202 -11.71 -32.85 -22.51
CA ARG A 202 -12.72 -31.84 -22.88
C ARG A 202 -13.66 -31.41 -21.74
N LYS A 203 -13.67 -32.13 -20.62
CA LYS A 203 -14.55 -31.82 -19.48
C LYS A 203 -14.01 -30.60 -18.74
N LYS A 204 -14.84 -29.55 -18.59
CA LYS A 204 -14.53 -28.42 -17.71
C LYS A 204 -14.23 -28.95 -16.29
N MET A 205 -13.10 -28.55 -15.75
CA MET A 205 -12.58 -29.01 -14.46
C MET A 205 -12.34 -27.80 -13.56
N LYS A 206 -12.73 -27.91 -12.29
CA LYS A 206 -12.40 -26.91 -11.27
C LYS A 206 -10.99 -27.12 -10.72
N LEU A 207 -10.44 -26.12 -10.05
CA LEU A 207 -9.10 -26.24 -9.47
C LEU A 207 -9.06 -27.34 -8.41
N GLU A 208 -10.09 -27.46 -7.58
CA GLU A 208 -10.20 -28.48 -6.53
C GLU A 208 -10.25 -29.90 -7.14
N ASP A 209 -11.01 -30.07 -8.23
CA ASP A 209 -11.08 -31.36 -8.95
C ASP A 209 -9.71 -31.78 -9.48
N LEU A 210 -8.92 -30.82 -9.98
CA LEU A 210 -7.56 -31.09 -10.44
C LEU A 210 -6.66 -31.49 -9.27
N ILE A 211 -6.72 -30.80 -8.14
CA ILE A 211 -5.91 -31.10 -6.95
C ILE A 211 -6.18 -32.52 -6.44
N VAL A 212 -7.45 -32.96 -6.41
CA VAL A 212 -7.81 -34.33 -6.02
C VAL A 212 -7.20 -35.35 -6.98
N ARG A 213 -7.24 -35.09 -8.29
CA ARG A 213 -6.62 -35.98 -9.30
C ARG A 213 -5.10 -36.03 -9.17
N LEU A 214 -4.45 -34.91 -8.89
CA LEU A 214 -3.01 -34.86 -8.67
C LEU A 214 -2.62 -35.69 -7.44
N ARG A 215 -3.42 -35.65 -6.37
CA ARG A 215 -3.15 -36.47 -5.18
C ARG A 215 -3.23 -37.96 -5.49
N ILE A 216 -4.29 -38.39 -6.19
CA ILE A 216 -4.48 -39.79 -6.57
C ILE A 216 -3.35 -40.27 -7.48
N GLU A 217 -2.94 -39.46 -8.46
CA GLU A 217 -1.85 -39.83 -9.37
C GLU A 217 -0.51 -39.92 -8.65
N GLU A 218 -0.26 -39.04 -7.68
CA GLU A 218 0.95 -39.06 -6.86
C GLU A 218 1.03 -40.32 -6.00
N ASP A 219 -0.10 -40.75 -5.42
CA ASP A 219 -0.18 -41.99 -4.64
C ASP A 219 -0.03 -43.27 -5.50
N ASN A 220 -0.18 -43.16 -6.83
CA ASN A 220 -0.02 -44.27 -7.78
C ASN A 220 1.43 -44.42 -8.32
N HIS A 221 2.34 -43.50 -7.97
CA HIS A 221 3.76 -43.52 -8.36
C HIS A 221 4.64 -44.01 -7.19
#